data_AF-L8M5F4-F1
#
_entry.id   AF-L8M5F4-F1
#
_cell.length_a   1.000
_cell.length_b   1.000
_cell.length_c   1.000
_cell.angle_alpha   90.00
_cell.angle_beta   90.00
_cell.angle_gamma   90.00
#
_symmetry.space_group_name_H-M   'P 1'
#
loop_
_entity.id
_entity.type
_entity.pdbx_description
1 polymer ?
#
loop_
_entity_poly.entity_id
_entity_poly.type
_entity_poly.pdbx_seq_one_letter_code
_entity_poly.pdbx_strand_id
1 'polypeptide(L)' 'MENCEKTQIQSDGRIKMWGRIMEFEGRYLRVVLLPDRQTVHNAFFDRSLKP' A
#
# COMPACT_ATOMS: atom_id res chain seq x y z
N MET A 1 4.82 9.71 -7.70
CA MET A 1 5.15 8.84 -6.54
C MET A 1 5.00 9.65 -5.25
N GLU A 2 3.91 10.42 -5.12
CA GLU A 2 3.84 11.54 -4.14
C GLU A 2 3.06 11.20 -2.86
N ASN A 3 2.41 10.04 -2.77
CA ASN A 3 1.62 9.68 -1.57
C ASN A 3 2.10 8.40 -0.87
N CYS A 4 3.30 7.88 -1.18
CA CYS A 4 3.79 6.65 -0.53
C CYS A 4 4.28 6.96 0.89
N GLU A 5 3.36 6.95 1.86
CA GLU A 5 3.66 7.30 3.26
C GLU A 5 4.44 6.20 3.98
N LYS A 6 4.32 4.96 3.53
CA LYS A 6 5.03 3.82 4.13
C LYS A 6 5.35 2.75 3.12
N THR A 7 6.55 2.18 3.24
CA THR A 7 6.95 0.96 2.51
C THR A 7 7.56 -0.03 3.50
N GLN A 8 7.19 -1.30 3.40
CA GLN A 8 7.72 -2.39 4.21
C GLN A 8 7.98 -3.61 3.34
N ILE A 9 9.22 -4.10 3.37
CA ILE A 9 9.60 -5.35 2.72
C ILE A 9 9.39 -6.49 3.72
N GLN A 10 8.71 -7.54 3.30
CA GLN A 10 8.48 -8.75 4.10
C GLN A 10 9.63 -9.74 3.92
N SER A 11 9.72 -10.72 4.82
CA SER A 11 10.75 -11.78 4.76
C SER A 11 10.65 -12.66 3.52
N ASP A 12 9.47 -12.75 2.89
CA ASP A 12 9.23 -13.45 1.63
C ASP A 12 9.56 -12.62 0.37
N GLY A 13 10.09 -11.41 0.55
CA GLY A 13 10.44 -10.49 -0.53
C GLY A 13 9.27 -9.65 -1.07
N ARG A 14 8.04 -9.85 -0.58
CA ARG A 14 6.90 -9.01 -0.97
C ARG A 14 7.03 -7.62 -0.37
N ILE A 15 6.51 -6.62 -1.07
CA ILE A 15 6.61 -5.23 -0.67
C ILE A 15 5.22 -4.68 -0.39
N LYS A 16 4.97 -4.29 0.85
CA LYS A 16 3.77 -3.57 1.26
C LYS A 16 4.04 -2.07 1.12
N MET A 17 3.20 -1.39 0.36
CA MET A 17 3.17 0.05 0.22
C MET A 17 1.84 0.57 0.75
N TRP A 18 1.87 1.69 1.44
CA TRP A 18 0.67 2.41 1.86
C TRP A 18 0.69 3.77 1.20
N GLY A 19 -0.43 4.12 0.57
CA GLY A 19 -0.65 5.46 0.07
C GLY A 19 -1.97 6.03 0.52
N ARG A 20 -1.95 7.25 1.06
CA ARG A 20 -3.17 7.95 1.44
C ARG A 20 -3.87 8.49 0.20
N ILE A 21 -5.17 8.24 0.08
CA ILE A 21 -6.01 8.71 -1.02
C ILE A 21 -6.99 9.73 -0.46
N MET A 22 -6.76 11.02 -0.75
CA MET A 22 -7.52 12.13 -0.19
C MET A 22 -8.99 12.11 -0.67
N GLU A 23 -9.20 11.72 -1.92
CA GLU A 23 -10.50 11.60 -2.59
C GLU A 23 -11.40 10.52 -1.98
N PHE A 24 -10.82 9.56 -1.24
CA PHE A 24 -11.54 8.52 -0.52
C PHE A 24 -11.54 8.81 0.99
N GLU A 25 -11.94 10.02 1.39
CA GLU A 25 -12.01 10.45 2.80
C GLU A 25 -10.66 10.36 3.54
N GLY A 26 -9.55 10.47 2.81
CA GLY A 26 -8.21 10.30 3.37
C GLY A 26 -7.88 8.86 3.79
N ARG A 27 -8.56 7.85 3.24
CA ARG A 27 -8.27 6.43 3.50
C ARG A 27 -6.90 6.02 2.98
N TYR A 28 -6.36 4.98 3.61
CA TYR A 28 -5.09 4.38 3.22
C TYR A 28 -5.30 3.22 2.24
N LEU A 29 -4.71 3.28 1.06
CA LEU A 29 -4.62 2.18 0.12
C LEU A 29 -3.37 1.37 0.43
N ARG A 30 -3.53 0.09 0.75
CA ARG A 30 -2.43 -0.85 0.92
C ARG A 30 -2.23 -1.66 -0.35
N VAL A 31 -1.06 -1.53 -0.94
CA VAL A 31 -0.64 -2.26 -2.15
C VAL A 31 0.45 -3.26 -1.76
N VAL A 32 0.30 -4.50 -2.19
CA VAL A 32 1.30 -5.57 -2.02
C VAL A 32 1.86 -5.89 -3.39
N LEU A 33 3.14 -5.59 -3.58
CA LEU A 33 3.90 -5.95 -4.78
C LEU A 33 4.66 -7.26 -4.56
N LEU A 34 4.89 -7.97 -5.66
CA LEU A 34 5.85 -9.07 -5.71
C LEU A 34 7.30 -8.55 -5.67
N PRO A 35 8.29 -9.44 -5.46
CA PRO A 35 9.70 -9.04 -5.39
C PRO A 35 10.22 -8.31 -6.65
N ASP A 36 9.54 -8.49 -7.79
CA ASP A 36 9.85 -7.83 -9.07
C ASP A 36 9.54 -6.32 -9.10
N ARG A 37 8.88 -5.78 -8.06
CA ARG A 37 8.44 -4.37 -7.92
C ARG A 37 7.51 -3.87 -9.02
N GLN A 38 7.01 -4.74 -9.89
CA GLN A 38 6.16 -4.39 -11.02
C GLN A 38 4.80 -5.05 -10.89
N THR A 39 4.76 -6.29 -10.42
CA THR A 39 3.51 -7.05 -10.32
C THR A 39 2.81 -6.73 -9.01
N VAL A 40 1.59 -6.22 -9.12
CA VAL A 40 0.67 -6.06 -7.99
C VAL A 40 0.08 -7.42 -7.65
N HIS A 41 0.46 -7.95 -6.48
CA HIS A 41 -0.15 -9.16 -5.95
C HIS A 41 -1.54 -8.88 -5.37
N ASN A 42 -1.69 -7.76 -4.65
CA ASN A 42 -2.97 -7.37 -4.06
C ASN A 42 -3.02 -5.85 -3.80
N ALA A 43 -4.19 -5.22 -3.90
CA ALA A 43 -4.39 -3.81 -3.56
C ALA A 43 -5.77 -3.61 -2.94
N PHE A 44 -5.83 -3.07 -1.72
CA PHE A 44 -7.08 -2.85 -1.01
C PHE A 44 -6.98 -1.69 -0.04
N PHE A 45 -8.13 -1.03 0.20
CA PHE A 45 -8.23 -0.01 1.22
C PHE A 45 -8.11 -0.64 2.61
N ASP A 46 -7.19 -0.11 3.41
CA ASP A 46 -7.04 -0.47 4.80
C ASP A 46 -8.23 0.10 5.57
N ARG A 47 -9.12 -0.78 6.03
CA ARG A 47 -10.38 -0.42 6.69
C ARG A 47 -10.21 -0.16 8.20
N SER A 48 -9.03 -0.44 8.75
CA SER A 48 -8.74 -0.31 10.18
C SER A 48 -8.23 1.08 10.56
N LEU A 49 -7.71 1.84 9.58
CA LEU A 49 -7.41 3.26 9.74
C LEU A 49 -8.69 4.06 9.50
N LYS A 50 -9.53 4.16 10.54
CA LYS A 50 -10.47 5.28 10.64
C LYS A 50 -9.64 6.52 11.04
N PRO A 51 -9.89 7.69 10.43
CA PRO A 51 -9.25 8.94 10.84
C PRO A 51 -9.52 9.26 12.32
#